data_AF-A0A847H1B1-F1
#
_entry.id   AF-A0A847H1B1-F1
#
_cell.length_a   1.000
_cell.length_b   1.000
_cell.length_c   1.000
_cell.angle_alpha   90.00
_cell.angle_beta   90.00
_cell.angle_gamma   90.00
#
_symmetry.space_group_name_H-M   'P 1'
#
loop_
_entity.id
_entity.type
_entity.pdbx_description
1 polymer ?
#
loop_
_entity_poly.entity_id
_entity_poly.type
_entity_poly.pdbx_seq_one_letter_code
_entity_poly.pdbx_strand_id
1 'polypeptide(L)'
;MPHIIEGERTGAGMRFAITVSRYNDTITRKLLSGAVETLLAHGVADDAIDVAWVPGAWEIPLVAERLARSGRYAAVLCLGAVIRGETTHDQHINRQVSLSLGRTAVETGVPVLFGVLTCNSLEQAIHRSGGNVGNKGVECAEAALEMVNLLKKLTSQRDAGCEAQGTGGGGNPNQVFKRSDAAV
;
A
#
# COMPACT_ATOMS: atom_id res chain seq x y z
N MET A 1 -31.24 -1.86 -2.77
CA MET A 1 -30.10 -2.49 -2.06
C MET A 1 -28.81 -1.92 -2.62
N PRO A 2 -27.78 -1.64 -1.81
CA PRO A 2 -26.51 -1.12 -2.32
C PRO A 2 -25.74 -2.19 -3.13
N HIS A 3 -24.96 -1.75 -4.12
CA HIS A 3 -23.96 -2.58 -4.79
C HIS A 3 -22.67 -2.55 -3.97
N ILE A 4 -22.24 -3.70 -3.45
CA ILE A 4 -21.11 -3.84 -2.54
C ILE A 4 -19.88 -4.35 -3.30
N ILE A 5 -18.73 -3.70 -3.12
CA ILE A 5 -17.45 -4.07 -3.73
C ILE A 5 -16.41 -4.23 -2.62
N GLU A 6 -15.84 -5.42 -2.51
CA GLU A 6 -14.88 -5.78 -1.46
C GLU A 6 -13.60 -6.41 -2.03
N GLY A 7 -12.48 -6.14 -1.37
CA GLY A 7 -11.18 -6.73 -1.68
C GLY A 7 -11.05 -8.12 -1.08
N GLU A 8 -10.46 -9.05 -1.84
CA GLU A 8 -10.05 -10.34 -1.29
C GLU A 8 -8.68 -10.22 -0.63
N ARG A 9 -8.39 -11.07 0.35
CA ARG A 9 -7.09 -11.11 1.03
C ARG A 9 -6.17 -12.13 0.40
N THR A 10 -5.90 -12.00 -0.90
CA THR A 10 -4.98 -12.89 -1.64
C THR A 10 -3.82 -12.10 -2.23
N GLY A 11 -2.61 -12.67 -2.14
CA GLY A 11 -1.38 -12.04 -2.57
C GLY A 11 -0.64 -12.77 -3.69
N ALA A 12 -1.20 -13.87 -4.20
CA ALA A 12 -0.57 -14.68 -5.22
C ALA A 12 -0.21 -13.86 -6.48
N GLY A 13 1.03 -14.00 -6.94
CA GLY A 13 1.54 -13.27 -8.12
C GLY A 13 1.78 -11.77 -7.89
N MET A 14 1.75 -11.28 -6.65
CA MET A 14 2.01 -9.89 -6.31
C MET A 14 3.30 -9.74 -5.49
N ARG A 15 3.95 -8.58 -5.63
CA ARG A 15 5.16 -8.23 -4.87
C ARG A 15 4.85 -7.12 -3.87
N PHE A 16 5.33 -7.27 -2.64
CA PHE A 16 5.12 -6.32 -1.55
C PHE A 16 6.46 -5.77 -1.06
N ALA A 17 6.45 -4.51 -0.65
CA ALA A 17 7.58 -3.92 0.06
C ALA A 17 7.20 -3.65 1.51
N ILE A 18 8.14 -3.88 2.42
CA ILE A 18 8.02 -3.54 3.83
C ILE A 18 9.16 -2.60 4.17
N THR A 19 8.86 -1.38 4.62
CA THR A 19 9.87 -0.51 5.24
C THR A 19 9.70 -0.54 6.75
N VAL A 20 10.80 -0.76 7.48
CA VAL A 20 10.77 -0.99 8.93
C VAL A 20 11.83 -0.20 9.67
N SER A 21 11.41 0.49 10.73
CA SER A 21 12.31 1.22 11.64
C SER A 21 13.12 0.27 12.52
N ARG A 22 14.43 0.51 12.65
CA ARG A 22 15.31 -0.15 13.64
C ARG A 22 15.09 0.36 15.05
N TYR A 23 14.69 1.62 15.22
CA TYR A 23 14.34 2.15 16.53
C TYR A 23 13.15 1.38 17.12
N ASN A 24 13.24 1.01 18.41
CA ASN A 24 12.34 0.07 19.09
C ASN A 24 12.33 -1.35 18.49
N ASP A 25 13.51 -1.87 18.13
CA ASP A 25 13.73 -3.15 17.43
C ASP A 25 12.99 -4.37 18.03
N THR A 26 12.91 -4.46 19.37
CA THR A 26 12.19 -5.56 20.04
C THR A 26 10.68 -5.58 19.75
N ILE A 27 10.12 -4.42 19.39
CA ILE A 27 8.74 -4.25 18.97
C ILE A 27 8.65 -4.39 17.44
N THR A 28 9.47 -3.66 16.69
CA THR A 28 9.35 -3.59 15.23
C THR A 28 9.69 -4.91 14.53
N ARG A 29 10.57 -5.75 15.10
CA ARG A 29 10.77 -7.13 14.62
C ARG A 29 9.53 -8.00 14.75
N LYS A 30 8.76 -7.86 15.84
CA LYS A 30 7.51 -8.61 16.00
C LYS A 30 6.44 -8.15 15.01
N LEU A 31 6.40 -6.85 14.72
CA LEU A 31 5.55 -6.31 13.65
C LEU A 31 5.97 -6.89 12.29
N LEU A 32 7.27 -6.89 11.99
CA LEU A 32 7.78 -7.45 10.74
C LEU A 32 7.46 -8.93 10.60
N SER A 33 7.72 -9.74 11.64
CA SER A 33 7.41 -11.18 11.64
C SER A 33 5.93 -11.41 11.33
N GLY A 34 5.04 -10.71 12.05
CA GLY A 34 3.61 -10.81 11.82
C GLY A 34 3.20 -10.44 10.40
N ALA A 35 3.75 -9.34 9.85
CA ALA A 35 3.44 -8.94 8.48
C ALA A 35 3.91 -9.97 7.44
N VAL A 36 5.15 -10.47 7.57
CA VAL A 36 5.72 -11.46 6.64
C VAL A 36 4.96 -12.77 6.70
N GLU A 37 4.73 -13.31 7.91
CA GLU A 37 3.96 -14.54 8.12
C GLU A 37 2.56 -14.43 7.52
N THR A 38 1.89 -13.30 7.71
CA THR A 38 0.57 -13.05 7.11
C THR A 38 0.63 -13.01 5.59
N LEU A 39 1.59 -12.32 4.98
CA LEU A 39 1.71 -12.27 3.52
C LEU A 39 1.97 -13.66 2.93
N LEU A 40 2.88 -14.44 3.53
CA LEU A 40 3.17 -15.82 3.14
C LEU A 40 1.92 -16.71 3.26
N ALA A 41 1.20 -16.62 4.37
CA ALA A 41 -0.03 -17.38 4.60
C ALA A 41 -1.14 -17.08 3.57
N HIS A 42 -1.11 -15.90 2.94
CA HIS A 42 -2.06 -15.49 1.90
C HIS A 42 -1.47 -15.63 0.47
N GLY A 43 -0.43 -16.44 0.31
CA GLY A 43 0.07 -16.88 -1.00
C GLY A 43 1.07 -15.93 -1.67
N VAL A 44 1.59 -14.94 -0.96
CA VAL A 44 2.74 -14.16 -1.45
C VAL A 44 3.99 -15.04 -1.41
N ALA A 45 4.76 -15.08 -2.50
CA ALA A 45 6.02 -15.81 -2.53
C ALA A 45 7.07 -15.09 -1.67
N ASP A 46 7.95 -15.85 -1.01
CA ASP A 46 9.00 -15.30 -0.12
C ASP A 46 9.92 -14.30 -0.85
N ASP A 47 10.32 -14.64 -2.09
CA ASP A 47 11.13 -13.79 -2.97
C ASP A 47 10.38 -12.59 -3.57
N ALA A 48 9.08 -12.48 -3.29
CA ALA A 48 8.21 -11.36 -3.63
C ALA A 48 7.96 -10.41 -2.43
N ILE A 49 8.67 -10.59 -1.31
CA ILE A 49 8.62 -9.70 -0.16
C ILE A 49 9.98 -9.02 0.02
N ASP A 50 10.06 -7.73 -0.29
CA ASP A 50 11.29 -6.95 -0.09
C ASP A 50 11.21 -6.17 1.23
N VAL A 51 12.23 -6.28 2.09
CA VAL A 51 12.31 -5.58 3.37
C VAL A 51 13.42 -4.53 3.37
N ALA A 52 13.05 -3.26 3.54
CA ALA A 52 13.95 -2.12 3.67
C ALA A 52 14.03 -1.64 5.12
N TRP A 53 15.21 -1.73 5.73
CA TRP A 53 15.42 -1.24 7.09
C TRP A 53 15.85 0.23 7.09
N VAL A 54 15.20 1.05 7.92
CA VAL A 54 15.54 2.46 8.13
C VAL A 54 15.94 2.73 9.58
N PRO A 55 16.72 3.79 9.87
CA PRO A 55 17.17 4.08 11.23
C PRO A 55 16.02 4.27 12.22
N GLY A 56 15.07 5.17 11.90
CA GLY A 56 13.91 5.46 12.73
C GLY A 56 12.63 5.63 11.93
N ALA A 57 11.52 5.89 12.63
CA ALA A 57 10.23 6.13 11.99
C ALA A 57 10.22 7.39 11.11
N TRP A 58 11.11 8.34 11.37
CA TRP A 58 11.21 9.59 10.61
C TRP A 58 11.63 9.36 9.14
N GLU A 59 12.46 8.34 8.88
CA GLU A 59 12.94 8.02 7.53
C GLU A 59 11.96 7.15 6.73
N ILE A 60 10.95 6.57 7.39
CA ILE A 60 9.95 5.70 6.75
C ILE A 60 9.29 6.36 5.53
N PRO A 61 8.80 7.61 5.58
CA PRO A 61 8.11 8.23 4.44
C PRO A 61 8.96 8.33 3.19
N LEU A 62 10.23 8.71 3.31
CA LEU A 62 11.14 8.84 2.16
C LEU A 62 11.31 7.49 1.44
N VAL A 63 11.51 6.42 2.21
CA VAL A 63 11.68 5.08 1.64
C VAL A 63 10.36 4.56 1.09
N ALA A 64 9.25 4.78 1.79
CA ALA A 64 7.93 4.37 1.33
C ALA A 64 7.54 5.01 -0.01
N GLU A 65 7.80 6.31 -0.17
CA GLU A 65 7.58 7.02 -1.43
C GLU A 65 8.44 6.44 -2.55
N ARG A 66 9.73 6.19 -2.28
CA ARG A 66 10.65 5.63 -3.29
C ARG A 66 10.23 4.24 -3.75
N LEU A 67 9.73 3.42 -2.82
CA LEU A 67 9.20 2.08 -3.11
C LEU A 67 7.90 2.18 -3.92
N ALA A 68 6.93 3.00 -3.49
CA ALA A 68 5.66 3.17 -4.17
C ALA A 68 5.83 3.69 -5.61
N ARG A 69 6.69 4.69 -5.81
CA ARG A 69 6.98 5.25 -7.15
C ARG A 69 7.78 4.31 -8.06
N SER A 70 8.34 3.22 -7.53
CA SER A 70 9.15 2.30 -8.36
C SER A 70 8.33 1.49 -9.36
N GLY A 71 7.00 1.39 -9.18
CA GLY A 71 6.12 0.57 -10.00
C GLY A 71 6.28 -0.94 -9.82
N ARG A 72 7.15 -1.39 -8.90
CA ARG A 72 7.46 -2.81 -8.68
C ARG A 72 6.54 -3.50 -7.65
N TYR A 73 5.85 -2.72 -6.83
CA TYR A 73 5.15 -3.21 -5.65
C TYR A 73 3.66 -2.96 -5.77
N ALA A 74 2.88 -3.97 -5.41
CA ALA A 74 1.44 -3.85 -5.30
C ALA A 74 1.03 -2.99 -4.11
N ALA A 75 1.77 -3.06 -3.00
CA ALA A 75 1.59 -2.22 -1.82
C ALA A 75 2.90 -2.06 -1.03
N VAL A 76 2.95 -1.01 -0.20
CA VAL A 76 4.07 -0.71 0.71
C VAL A 76 3.57 -0.70 2.15
N LEU A 77 4.10 -1.60 2.98
CA LEU A 77 3.79 -1.67 4.40
C LEU A 77 4.84 -0.87 5.18
N CYS A 78 4.40 0.09 5.99
CA CYS A 78 5.28 0.94 6.77
C CYS A 78 5.20 0.57 8.26
N LEU A 79 6.25 -0.07 8.79
CA LEU A 79 6.27 -0.61 10.14
C LEU A 79 7.22 0.18 11.05
N GLY A 80 6.74 0.52 12.23
CA GLY A 80 7.54 1.25 13.21
C GLY A 80 6.89 1.31 14.58
N ALA A 81 7.61 1.85 15.55
CA ALA A 81 7.04 2.15 16.85
C ALA A 81 7.64 3.46 17.39
N VAL A 82 6.77 4.40 17.71
CA VAL A 82 7.07 5.68 18.34
C VAL A 82 6.35 5.68 19.69
N ILE A 83 7.13 5.68 20.76
CA ILE A 83 6.64 5.65 22.13
C ILE A 83 6.90 7.03 22.74
N ARG A 84 5.88 7.60 23.37
CA ARG A 84 5.93 8.92 24.00
C ARG A 84 7.10 9.02 24.97
N GLY A 85 7.89 10.09 24.82
CA GLY A 85 8.95 10.47 25.74
C GLY A 85 8.57 11.67 26.60
N GLU A 86 9.58 12.35 27.13
CA GLU A 86 9.41 13.53 28.00
C GLU A 86 9.01 14.79 27.23
N THR A 87 9.39 14.87 25.94
CA THR A 87 9.13 16.03 25.07
C THR A 87 8.07 15.71 24.03
N THR A 88 7.64 16.71 23.27
CA THR A 88 6.68 16.56 22.16
C THR A 88 7.28 15.92 20.90
N HIS A 89 8.52 15.40 20.97
CA HIS A 89 9.24 14.85 19.81
C HIS A 89 8.47 13.71 19.12
N ASP A 90 7.82 12.84 19.89
CA ASP A 90 6.95 11.78 19.39
C ASP A 90 5.80 12.33 18.54
N GLN A 91 5.20 13.44 18.97
CA GLN A 91 4.08 14.07 18.27
C GLN A 91 4.51 14.63 16.91
N HIS A 92 5.69 15.25 16.84
CA HIS A 92 6.24 15.75 15.58
C HIS A 92 6.54 14.61 14.59
N ILE A 93 7.13 13.52 15.08
CA ILE A 93 7.37 12.32 14.26
C ILE A 93 6.03 11.73 13.78
N ASN A 94 5.12 11.42 14.71
CA ASN A 94 3.85 10.76 14.41
C ASN A 94 3.01 11.55 13.41
N ARG A 95 2.96 12.88 13.57
CA ARG A 95 2.22 13.75 12.64
C ARG A 95 2.86 13.78 11.26
N GLN A 96 4.18 13.95 11.17
CA GLN A 96 4.85 14.02 9.87
C GLN A 96 4.76 12.69 9.12
N VAL A 97 4.98 11.58 9.80
CA VAL A 97 4.95 10.24 9.20
C VAL A 97 3.55 9.91 8.70
N SER A 98 2.52 10.08 9.53
CA SER A 98 1.14 9.75 9.12
C SER A 98 0.66 10.59 7.93
N LEU A 99 0.91 11.90 7.93
CA LEU A 99 0.55 12.79 6.81
C LEU A 99 1.30 12.43 5.52
N SER A 100 2.60 12.19 5.61
CA SER A 100 3.43 11.90 4.43
C SER A 100 3.06 10.57 3.78
N LEU A 101 2.77 9.54 4.58
CA LEU A 101 2.36 8.24 4.06
C LEU A 101 0.97 8.29 3.42
N GLY A 102 0.01 8.97 4.05
CA GLY A 102 -1.31 9.19 3.46
C GLY A 102 -1.23 9.94 2.13
N ARG A 103 -0.41 11.01 2.07
CA ARG A 103 -0.14 11.75 0.84
C ARG A 103 0.48 10.85 -0.24
N THR A 104 1.48 10.06 0.11
CA THR A 104 2.16 9.15 -0.82
C THR A 104 1.17 8.15 -1.43
N ALA A 105 0.28 7.57 -0.63
CA ALA A 105 -0.73 6.64 -1.12
C ALA A 105 -1.64 7.28 -2.18
N VAL A 106 -2.13 8.49 -1.91
CA VAL A 106 -3.02 9.22 -2.82
C VAL A 106 -2.29 9.66 -4.10
N GLU A 107 -1.06 10.17 -3.99
CA GLU A 107 -0.30 10.67 -5.14
C GLU A 107 0.19 9.55 -6.06
N THR A 108 0.53 8.38 -5.52
CA THR A 108 1.07 7.26 -6.31
C THR A 108 -0.01 6.28 -6.78
N GLY A 109 -1.18 6.28 -6.14
CA GLY A 109 -2.23 5.28 -6.36
C GLY A 109 -1.89 3.89 -5.82
N VAL A 110 -0.72 3.71 -5.20
CA VAL A 110 -0.29 2.47 -4.56
C VAL A 110 -0.71 2.51 -3.09
N PRO A 111 -1.34 1.47 -2.54
CA PRO A 111 -1.59 1.37 -1.10
C PRO A 111 -0.28 1.51 -0.29
N VAL A 112 -0.21 2.54 0.55
CA VAL A 112 0.86 2.73 1.53
C VAL A 112 0.24 2.65 2.92
N LEU A 113 0.57 1.59 3.66
CA LEU A 113 -0.14 1.19 4.87
C LEU A 113 0.57 1.70 6.12
N PHE A 114 -0.21 2.20 7.07
CA PHE A 114 0.27 2.80 8.32
C PHE A 114 0.35 1.77 9.46
N GLY A 115 1.42 0.99 9.49
CA GLY A 115 1.74 0.04 10.57
C GLY A 115 2.70 0.61 11.62
N VAL A 116 2.71 1.93 11.82
CA VAL A 116 3.54 2.59 12.85
C VAL A 116 2.74 2.71 14.14
N LEU A 117 3.22 2.07 15.21
CA LEU A 117 2.62 2.19 16.53
C LEU A 117 2.90 3.58 17.12
N THR A 118 1.85 4.29 17.52
CA THR A 118 1.93 5.58 18.20
C THR A 118 1.42 5.42 19.63
N CYS A 119 2.31 5.06 20.57
CA CYS A 119 1.92 4.61 21.90
C CYS A 119 2.35 5.58 23.01
N ASN A 120 1.58 5.64 24.10
CA ASN A 120 1.93 6.42 25.29
C ASN A 120 2.91 5.69 26.22
N SER A 121 3.04 4.37 26.09
CA SER A 121 3.94 3.55 26.90
C SER A 121 4.49 2.36 26.12
N LEU A 122 5.58 1.79 26.63
CA LEU A 122 6.15 0.55 26.10
C LEU A 122 5.19 -0.64 26.22
N GLU A 123 4.46 -0.73 27.32
CA GLU A 123 3.45 -1.77 27.54
C GLU A 123 2.37 -1.75 26.45
N GLN A 124 1.88 -0.57 26.07
CA GLN A 124 0.94 -0.43 24.97
C GLN A 124 1.50 -0.92 23.63
N ALA A 125 2.80 -0.70 23.40
CA ALA A 125 3.49 -1.17 22.20
C ALA A 125 3.62 -2.71 22.20
N ILE A 126 3.99 -3.30 23.34
CA ILE A 126 4.09 -4.76 23.51
C ILE A 126 2.74 -5.43 23.24
N HIS A 127 1.65 -4.91 23.81
CA HIS A 127 0.33 -5.49 23.60
C HIS A 127 -0.10 -5.49 22.14
N ARG A 128 0.36 -4.51 21.34
CA ARG A 128 0.04 -4.32 19.92
C ARG A 128 1.03 -4.98 18.95
N SER A 129 2.07 -5.62 19.46
CA SER A 129 3.09 -6.30 18.65
C SER A 129 3.10 -7.80 18.95
N GLY A 130 1.92 -8.43 19.02
CA GLY A 130 1.75 -9.85 19.34
C GLY A 130 1.47 -10.15 20.80
N GLY A 131 0.98 -9.16 21.56
CA GLY A 131 0.46 -9.38 22.91
C GLY A 131 -1.08 -9.46 22.91
N ASN A 132 -1.68 -9.03 24.02
CA ASN A 132 -3.11 -9.22 24.30
C ASN A 132 -4.09 -8.56 23.30
N VAL A 133 -3.65 -7.59 22.49
CA VAL A 133 -4.56 -6.89 21.54
C VAL A 133 -4.22 -7.17 20.09
N GLY A 134 -3.39 -8.19 19.82
CA GLY A 134 -3.01 -8.60 18.48
C GLY A 134 -1.66 -8.02 18.03
N ASN A 135 -1.45 -8.03 16.72
CA ASN A 135 -0.19 -7.60 16.10
C ASN A 135 -0.49 -6.64 14.95
N LYS A 136 -0.05 -5.38 15.08
CA LYS A 136 -0.31 -4.36 14.06
C LYS A 136 0.36 -4.66 12.72
N GLY A 137 1.42 -5.46 12.70
CA GLY A 137 2.04 -5.95 11.48
C GLY A 137 1.12 -6.90 10.69
N VAL A 138 0.43 -7.81 11.40
CA VAL A 138 -0.58 -8.71 10.81
C VAL A 138 -1.72 -7.89 10.20
N GLU A 139 -2.30 -6.98 10.98
CA GLU A 139 -3.39 -6.11 10.51
C GLU A 139 -2.96 -5.27 9.28
N CYS A 140 -1.72 -4.78 9.27
CA CYS A 140 -1.16 -4.00 8.18
C CYS A 140 -1.04 -4.84 6.90
N ALA A 141 -0.61 -6.10 7.01
CA ALA A 141 -0.53 -7.03 5.88
C ALA A 141 -1.89 -7.44 5.34
N GLU A 142 -2.85 -7.75 6.21
CA GLU A 142 -4.23 -8.04 5.80
C GLU A 142 -4.85 -6.86 5.05
N ALA A 143 -4.69 -5.65 5.59
CA ALA A 143 -5.19 -4.43 4.94
C ALA A 143 -4.49 -4.17 3.58
N ALA A 144 -3.20 -4.48 3.46
CA ALA A 144 -2.49 -4.35 2.19
C ALA A 144 -3.07 -5.28 1.11
N LEU A 145 -3.28 -6.55 1.45
CA LEU A 145 -3.86 -7.56 0.55
C LEU A 145 -5.27 -7.13 0.10
N GLU A 146 -6.11 -6.72 1.05
CA GLU A 146 -7.48 -6.30 0.79
C GLU A 146 -7.53 -5.05 -0.11
N MET A 147 -6.74 -4.02 0.22
CA MET A 147 -6.70 -2.76 -0.54
C MET A 147 -6.23 -2.96 -1.98
N VAL A 148 -5.21 -3.78 -2.21
CA VAL A 148 -4.71 -4.06 -3.57
C VAL A 148 -5.83 -4.69 -4.42
N ASN A 149 -6.53 -5.68 -3.89
CA ASN A 149 -7.58 -6.36 -4.63
C ASN A 149 -8.83 -5.46 -4.81
N LEU A 150 -9.15 -4.63 -3.82
CA LEU A 150 -10.22 -3.64 -3.96
C LEU A 150 -9.91 -2.63 -5.07
N LEU A 151 -8.71 -2.06 -5.10
CA LEU A 151 -8.33 -1.08 -6.13
C LEU A 151 -8.30 -1.70 -7.54
N LYS A 152 -7.87 -2.96 -7.67
CA LYS A 152 -7.98 -3.70 -8.94
C LYS A 152 -9.42 -3.78 -9.41
N LYS A 153 -10.35 -4.22 -8.54
CA LYS A 153 -11.78 -4.31 -8.86
C LYS A 153 -12.36 -2.95 -9.27
N LEU A 154 -12.01 -1.87 -8.57
CA LEU A 154 -12.48 -0.52 -8.89
C LEU A 154 -11.95 0.01 -10.23
N THR A 155 -10.75 -0.42 -10.65
CA THR A 155 -10.14 0.00 -11.92
C THR A 155 -10.70 -0.81 -13.09
N SER A 156 -10.80 -2.14 -12.96
CA SER A 156 -11.31 -3.03 -14.01
C SER A 156 -12.77 -2.76 -14.41
N GLN A 157 -13.59 -2.22 -13.50
CA GLN A 157 -14.98 -1.84 -13.81
C GLN A 157 -15.06 -0.65 -14.79
N ARG A 158 -14.02 0.17 -14.89
CA ARG A 158 -14.01 1.33 -15.78
C ARG A 158 -13.81 0.92 -17.25
N ASP A 159 -13.06 -0.16 -17.48
CA ASP A 159 -12.74 -0.64 -18.82
C ASP A 159 -13.89 -1.48 -19.41
N ALA A 160 -14.57 -2.29 -18.59
CA ALA A 160 -15.74 -3.07 -19.02
C ALA A 160 -16.96 -2.21 -19.42
N GLY A 161 -17.08 -0.99 -18.89
CA GLY A 161 -18.14 -0.05 -19.26
C GLY A 161 -17.89 0.71 -20.57
N CYS A 162 -16.65 0.78 -21.05
CA CYS A 162 -16.29 1.49 -22.28
C CYS A 162 -16.47 0.61 -23.53
N GLU A 163 -16.24 -0.71 -23.41
CA GLU A 163 -16.46 -1.66 -24.51
C GLU A 163 -17.94 -1.86 -24.87
N ALA A 164 -18.87 -1.64 -23.93
CA ALA A 164 -20.31 -1.82 -24.15
C ALA A 164 -20.98 -0.71 -24.98
N GLN A 165 -20.27 0.36 -25.37
CA GLN A 165 -20.81 1.46 -26.19
C GLN A 165 -20.25 1.49 -27.62
N GLY A 166 -19.52 0.46 -28.06
CA GLY A 166 -18.73 0.47 -29.30
C GLY A 166 -19.25 -0.31 -30.51
N THR A 167 -20.50 -0.81 -30.53
CA THR A 167 -21.03 -1.51 -31.73
C THR A 167 -22.40 -0.97 -32.13
N GLY A 168 -22.41 0.15 -32.85
CA GLY A 168 -23.62 0.75 -33.40
C GLY A 168 -23.31 1.82 -34.44
N GLY A 169 -22.75 1.42 -35.58
CA GLY A 169 -22.44 2.35 -36.67
C GLY A 169 -22.06 1.64 -37.96
N GLY A 170 -23.05 1.04 -38.63
CA GLY A 170 -22.90 0.63 -40.03
C GLY A 170 -22.72 1.86 -40.92
N GLY A 171 -21.51 2.04 -41.44
CA GLY A 171 -21.14 3.09 -42.38
C GLY A 171 -20.30 2.53 -43.53
N ASN A 172 -20.90 2.54 -44.72
CA ASN A 172 -20.45 2.08 -46.05
C ASN A 172 -18.93 2.22 -46.38
N PRO A 173 -18.23 1.17 -46.90
CA PRO A 173 -16.81 1.20 -47.24
C PRO A 173 -16.42 1.93 -48.54
N ASN A 174 -17.25 2.85 -49.06
CA ASN A 174 -16.99 3.56 -50.32
C ASN A 174 -17.01 5.09 -50.14
N GLN A 175 -15.96 5.66 -49.56
CA GLN A 175 -15.54 7.04 -49.84
C GLN A 175 -14.03 7.11 -50.05
N VAL A 176 -13.68 6.81 -51.30
CA VAL A 176 -12.55 7.25 -52.11
C VAL A 176 -11.83 8.50 -51.54
N PHE A 177 -10.61 8.29 -51.04
CA PHE A 177 -9.63 9.36 -50.85
C PHE A 177 -9.13 9.84 -52.23
N LYS A 178 -9.71 10.92 -52.74
CA LYS A 178 -9.10 11.70 -53.83
C LYS A 178 -8.14 12.72 -53.24
N ARG A 179 -6.93 12.74 -53.80
CA ARG A 179 -5.81 13.67 -53.57
C ARG A 179 -6.21 15.14 -53.72
N SER A 180 -5.49 16.03 -53.03
CA SER A 180 -4.90 17.23 -53.65
C SER A 180 -3.90 17.91 -52.70
N ASP A 181 -2.68 18.12 -53.23
CA ASP A 181 -1.62 18.97 -52.72
C ASP A 181 -2.05 20.42 -52.49
N ALA A 182 -1.39 21.14 -51.56
CA ALA A 182 -0.67 22.41 -51.81
C ALA A 182 -0.45 23.25 -50.54
N ALA A 183 0.81 23.69 -50.35
CA ALA A 183 1.34 24.97 -49.83
C ALA A 183 0.60 25.67 -48.64
N VAL A 184 1.26 26.14 -47.58
CA VAL A 184 2.47 26.99 -47.47
C VAL A 184 3.16 26.72 -46.13
#